data_AF-A0A1B6FQM5-F1
#
_entry.id   AF-A0A1B6FQM5-F1
#
_cell.length_a   1.000
_cell.length_b   1.000
_cell.length_c   1.000
_cell.angle_alpha   90.00
_cell.angle_beta   90.00
_cell.angle_gamma   90.00
#
_symmetry.space_group_name_H-M   'P 1'
#
loop_
_entity.id
_entity.type
_entity.pdbx_description
1 polymer ?
#
loop_
_entity_poly.entity_id
_entity_poly.type
_entity_poly.pdbx_seq_one_letter_code
_entity_poly.pdbx_strand_id
1 'polypeptide(L)'
;GAKSVTANDIDPWACISIDMNAKLNNLTVNITNKNIIQETNLSGWDVILVSGMWYKYEEVSQLIFKLRMACDNGKAVYVGDPSGTIKAFAQEREMKTVAEYECSEYTFKLIGYKETEVLKFQHYVTKEDEIVEKYKYLINDLNMSLFV
;
A
#
# COMPACT_ATOMS: atom_id res chain seq x y z
N GLY A 1 17.32 12.21 0.00
CA GLY A 1 15.93 12.39 -0.49
C GLY A 1 15.69 11.47 -1.67
N ALA A 2 14.43 11.29 -2.09
CA ALA A 2 14.10 10.49 -3.27
C ALA A 2 14.58 11.18 -4.56
N LYS A 3 14.97 10.42 -5.58
CA LYS A 3 15.34 10.94 -6.91
C LYS A 3 14.14 11.57 -7.63
N SER A 4 12.95 11.00 -7.43
CA SER A 4 11.68 11.48 -7.98
C SER A 4 10.56 11.04 -7.05
N VAL A 5 9.51 11.86 -6.95
CA VAL A 5 8.30 11.55 -6.18
C VAL A 5 7.11 11.63 -7.11
N THR A 6 6.21 10.66 -7.01
CA THR A 6 4.90 10.72 -7.68
C THR A 6 3.83 10.79 -6.60
N ALA A 7 3.04 11.85 -6.59
CA ALA A 7 1.85 11.99 -5.76
C ALA A 7 0.63 11.61 -6.60
N ASN A 8 -0.25 10.79 -6.04
CA ASN A 8 -1.44 10.28 -6.70
C ASN A 8 -2.68 10.58 -5.88
N ASP A 9 -3.71 11.08 -6.56
CA ASP A 9 -5.07 11.10 -6.04
C ASP A 9 -6.04 11.01 -7.23
N ILE A 10 -7.14 10.28 -7.11
CA ILE A 10 -8.14 10.19 -8.20
C ILE A 10 -8.98 11.48 -8.30
N ASP A 11 -9.04 12.26 -7.22
CA ASP A 11 -9.73 13.54 -7.21
C ASP A 11 -8.86 14.63 -7.87
N PRO A 12 -9.30 15.24 -9.00
CA PRO A 12 -8.56 16.32 -9.63
C PRO A 12 -8.37 17.55 -8.72
N TRP A 13 -9.26 17.79 -7.74
CA TRP A 13 -9.10 18.89 -6.79
C TRP A 13 -7.99 18.62 -5.77
N ALA A 14 -7.84 17.36 -5.35
CA ALA A 14 -6.71 16.93 -4.53
C ALA A 14 -5.40 17.09 -5.29
N CYS A 15 -5.36 16.75 -6.59
CA CYS A 15 -4.18 16.98 -7.44
C CYS A 15 -3.75 18.46 -7.48
N ILE A 16 -4.69 19.39 -7.61
CA ILE A 16 -4.41 20.84 -7.57
C ILE A 16 -3.86 21.23 -6.19
N SER A 17 -4.46 20.72 -5.11
CA SER A 17 -4.02 21.02 -3.74
C SER A 17 -2.60 20.50 -3.47
N ILE A 18 -2.26 19.32 -4.00
CA ILE A 18 -0.91 18.75 -3.96
C ILE A 18 0.08 19.65 -4.69
N ASP A 19 -0.24 20.11 -5.91
CA ASP A 19 0.61 21.03 -6.68
C ASP A 19 0.86 22.34 -5.94
N MET A 20 -0.19 22.93 -5.36
CA MET A 20 -0.10 24.16 -4.56
C MET A 20 0.81 23.96 -3.33
N ASN A 21 0.65 22.86 -2.59
CA ASN A 21 1.47 22.55 -1.44
C ASN A 21 2.93 22.28 -1.82
N ALA A 22 3.18 21.60 -2.94
CA ALA A 22 4.52 21.35 -3.45
C ALA A 22 5.22 22.67 -3.79
N LYS A 23 4.54 23.56 -4.52
CA LYS A 23 5.05 24.91 -4.85
C LYS A 23 5.34 25.73 -3.61
N LEU A 24 4.43 25.74 -2.63
CA LEU A 24 4.61 26.47 -1.37
C LEU A 24 5.86 26.01 -0.61
N ASN A 25 6.20 24.72 -0.69
CA ASN A 25 7.36 24.13 -0.03
C ASN A 25 8.60 24.02 -0.93
N ASN A 26 8.59 24.61 -2.13
CA ASN A 26 9.67 24.51 -3.12
C ASN A 26 10.06 23.06 -3.46
N LEU A 27 9.08 22.15 -3.51
CA LEU A 27 9.25 20.75 -3.87
C LEU A 27 8.83 20.50 -5.32
N THR A 28 9.54 19.63 -6.00
CA THR A 28 9.13 19.10 -7.32
C THR A 28 8.57 17.70 -7.14
N VAL A 29 7.28 17.52 -7.47
CA VAL A 29 6.60 16.23 -7.44
C VAL A 29 5.87 16.01 -8.76
N ASN A 30 5.94 14.79 -9.29
CA ASN A 30 5.08 14.39 -10.39
C ASN A 30 3.69 14.14 -9.82
N ILE A 31 2.64 14.59 -10.51
CA ILE A 31 1.26 14.41 -10.06
C ILE A 31 0.54 13.57 -11.10
N THR A 32 -0.22 12.58 -10.64
CA THR A 32 -1.04 11.72 -11.50
C THR A 32 -2.43 11.59 -10.92
N ASN A 33 -3.45 11.85 -11.75
CA ASN A 33 -4.84 11.68 -11.37
C ASN A 33 -5.40 10.28 -11.73
N LYS A 34 -4.51 9.35 -12.11
CA LYS A 34 -4.90 7.99 -12.51
C LYS A 34 -5.38 7.20 -11.31
N ASN A 35 -6.29 6.26 -11.55
CA ASN A 35 -6.63 5.26 -10.53
C ASN A 35 -5.54 4.18 -10.48
N ILE A 36 -4.52 4.40 -9.64
CA ILE A 36 -3.41 3.45 -9.46
C ILE A 36 -3.88 2.10 -8.91
N ILE A 37 -4.99 2.06 -8.15
CA ILE A 37 -5.59 0.79 -7.71
C ILE A 37 -6.07 -0.04 -8.89
N GLN A 38 -6.38 0.55 -10.04
CA GLN A 38 -6.80 -0.20 -11.23
C GLN A 38 -5.64 -0.58 -12.14
N GLU A 39 -4.42 -0.07 -11.92
CA GLU A 39 -3.24 -0.44 -12.73
C GLU A 39 -2.75 -1.85 -12.42
N THR A 40 -2.16 -2.54 -13.41
CA THR A 40 -1.80 -3.97 -13.29
C THR A 40 -0.77 -4.25 -12.18
N ASN A 41 0.21 -3.37 -11.97
CA ASN A 41 1.23 -3.52 -10.94
C ASN A 41 1.84 -2.16 -10.53
N LEU A 42 2.64 -2.16 -9.46
CA LEU A 42 3.30 -0.97 -8.91
C LEU A 42 4.83 -0.97 -9.17
N SER A 43 5.26 -1.53 -10.31
CA SER A 43 6.70 -1.76 -10.60
C SER A 43 7.52 -0.48 -10.80
N GLY A 44 6.88 0.64 -11.14
CA GLY A 44 7.51 1.92 -11.44
C GLY A 44 8.13 2.66 -10.25
N TRP A 45 7.98 2.14 -9.03
CA TRP A 45 8.47 2.79 -7.81
C TRP A 45 9.32 1.83 -6.97
N ASP A 46 10.33 2.37 -6.31
CA ASP A 46 11.18 1.63 -5.35
C ASP A 46 10.60 1.69 -3.93
N VAL A 47 9.87 2.76 -3.63
CA VAL A 47 9.20 3.01 -2.35
C VAL A 47 7.76 3.41 -2.62
N ILE A 48 6.82 2.74 -1.95
CA ILE A 48 5.38 2.98 -2.06
C ILE A 48 4.87 3.39 -0.68
N LEU A 49 4.25 4.57 -0.61
CA LEU A 49 3.64 5.10 0.59
C LEU A 49 2.14 5.21 0.37
N VAL A 50 1.37 4.66 1.30
CA VAL A 50 -0.09 4.71 1.28
C VAL A 50 -0.56 5.34 2.59
N SER A 51 -1.34 6.41 2.51
CA SER A 51 -2.08 6.93 3.67
C SER A 51 -3.54 6.51 3.61
N GLY A 52 -4.28 6.49 4.72
CA GLY A 52 -5.69 6.06 4.77
C GLY A 52 -6.56 6.60 3.62
N MET A 53 -7.25 5.69 2.93
CA MET A 53 -8.05 5.96 1.74
C MET A 53 -9.49 5.48 1.91
N TRP A 54 -10.47 6.28 1.45
CA TRP A 54 -11.91 6.04 1.64
C TRP A 54 -12.45 5.08 0.58
N TYR A 55 -12.12 3.80 0.71
CA TYR A 55 -12.40 2.79 -0.31
C TYR A 55 -13.55 1.86 0.03
N LYS A 56 -14.15 1.33 -1.04
CA LYS A 56 -15.03 0.17 -0.95
C LYS A 56 -14.20 -1.08 -0.64
N TYR A 57 -14.84 -2.09 -0.05
CA TYR A 57 -14.19 -3.34 0.33
C TYR A 57 -13.34 -3.95 -0.81
N GLU A 58 -13.87 -3.95 -2.03
CA GLU A 58 -13.21 -4.52 -3.21
C GLU A 58 -11.94 -3.76 -3.58
N GLU A 59 -11.95 -2.43 -3.45
CA GLU A 59 -10.80 -1.57 -3.76
C GLU A 59 -9.68 -1.75 -2.73
N VAL A 60 -10.03 -1.89 -1.44
CA VAL A 60 -9.05 -2.20 -0.38
C VAL A 60 -8.41 -3.56 -0.65
N SER A 61 -9.21 -4.59 -0.93
CA SER A 61 -8.70 -5.94 -1.19
C SER A 61 -7.74 -5.97 -2.39
N GLN A 62 -8.10 -5.33 -3.51
CA GLN A 62 -7.23 -5.22 -4.69
C GLN A 62 -5.93 -4.46 -4.39
N LEU A 63 -6.02 -3.39 -3.60
CA LEU A 63 -4.85 -2.62 -3.20
C LEU A 63 -3.90 -3.48 -2.34
N ILE A 64 -4.39 -4.17 -1.32
CA ILE A 64 -3.57 -5.02 -0.44
C ILE A 64 -2.81 -6.08 -1.24
N PHE A 65 -3.50 -6.75 -2.16
CA PHE A 65 -2.86 -7.72 -3.05
C PHE A 65 -1.69 -7.10 -3.83
N LYS A 66 -1.88 -5.90 -4.39
CA LYS A 66 -0.83 -5.18 -5.15
C LYS A 66 0.33 -4.72 -4.27
N LEU A 67 0.05 -4.25 -3.06
CA LEU A 67 1.07 -3.84 -2.09
C LEU A 67 1.92 -5.04 -1.66
N ARG A 68 1.30 -6.21 -1.44
CA ARG A 68 2.01 -7.46 -1.17
C ARG A 68 2.91 -7.85 -2.34
N MET A 69 2.36 -7.91 -3.55
CA MET A 69 3.13 -8.22 -4.75
C MET A 69 4.30 -7.26 -4.95
N ALA A 70 4.12 -5.96 -4.68
CA ALA A 70 5.21 -4.99 -4.74
C ALA A 70 6.30 -5.28 -3.68
N CYS A 71 5.91 -5.58 -2.45
CA CYS A 71 6.84 -5.99 -1.39
C CYS A 71 7.64 -7.24 -1.78
N ASP A 72 6.97 -8.26 -2.33
CA ASP A 72 7.61 -9.51 -2.76
C ASP A 72 8.58 -9.30 -3.93
N ASN A 73 8.31 -8.30 -4.77
CA ASN A 73 9.22 -7.84 -5.83
C ASN A 73 10.31 -6.87 -5.31
N GLY A 74 10.53 -6.82 -4.00
CA GLY A 74 11.62 -6.06 -3.38
C GLY A 74 11.36 -4.56 -3.22
N LYS A 75 10.12 -4.10 -3.44
CA LYS A 75 9.76 -2.69 -3.20
C LYS A 75 9.54 -2.43 -1.72
N ALA A 76 9.92 -1.25 -1.23
CA ALA A 76 9.66 -0.88 0.16
C ALA A 76 8.25 -0.28 0.28
N VAL A 77 7.34 -0.97 0.97
CA VAL A 77 5.94 -0.54 1.08
C VAL A 77 5.59 -0.17 2.51
N TYR A 78 5.01 1.02 2.68
CA TYR A 78 4.61 1.57 3.96
C TYR A 78 3.17 2.08 3.92
N VAL A 79 2.44 1.86 5.01
CA VAL A 79 1.06 2.31 5.17
C VAL A 79 0.92 3.10 6.47
N GLY A 80 0.33 4.29 6.38
CA GLY A 80 -0.16 5.04 7.53
C GLY A 80 -1.68 5.18 7.45
N ASP A 81 -2.42 4.36 8.18
CA ASP A 81 -3.88 4.35 8.15
C ASP A 81 -4.44 4.41 9.57
N PRO A 82 -4.81 5.62 10.07
CA PRO A 82 -5.39 5.76 11.39
C PRO A 82 -6.67 4.93 11.58
N SER A 83 -7.42 4.66 10.51
CA SER A 83 -8.64 3.85 10.59
C SER A 83 -8.39 2.37 10.88
N GLY A 84 -7.16 1.89 10.61
CA GLY A 84 -6.81 0.48 10.71
C GLY A 84 -7.44 -0.41 9.63
N THR A 85 -8.15 0.16 8.65
CA THR A 85 -8.83 -0.58 7.58
C THR A 85 -7.84 -1.41 6.78
N ILE A 86 -6.72 -0.84 6.34
CA ILE A 86 -5.70 -1.59 5.59
C ILE A 86 -5.13 -2.75 6.42
N LYS A 87 -4.84 -2.51 7.70
CA LYS A 87 -4.33 -3.55 8.61
C LYS A 87 -5.31 -4.71 8.75
N ALA A 88 -6.62 -4.42 8.80
CA ALA A 88 -7.66 -5.43 8.94
C ALA A 88 -7.80 -6.36 7.72
N PHE A 89 -7.36 -5.93 6.53
CA PHE A 89 -7.40 -6.74 5.31
C PHE A 89 -6.11 -7.52 5.06
N ALA A 90 -5.03 -7.23 5.79
CA ALA A 90 -3.78 -7.94 5.66
C ALA A 90 -3.76 -9.21 6.51
N GLN A 91 -2.98 -10.20 6.09
CA GLN A 91 -2.82 -11.41 6.88
C GLN A 91 -1.93 -11.16 8.10
N GLU A 92 -2.02 -12.05 9.08
CA GLU A 92 -1.16 -12.02 10.25
C GLU A 92 0.31 -12.00 9.81
N ARG A 93 1.10 -11.08 10.35
CA ARG A 93 2.54 -10.92 10.08
C ARG A 93 2.92 -10.41 8.68
N GLU A 94 1.98 -10.04 7.81
CA GLU A 94 2.30 -9.36 6.55
C GLU A 94 2.84 -7.95 6.74
N MET A 95 2.51 -7.35 7.87
CA MET A 95 2.95 -6.02 8.24
C MET A 95 3.56 -6.01 9.63
N LYS A 96 4.53 -5.13 9.81
CA LYS A 96 5.06 -4.77 11.12
C LYS A 96 4.97 -3.27 11.34
N THR A 97 4.64 -2.87 12.55
CA THR A 97 4.74 -1.48 12.99
C THR A 97 6.22 -1.06 12.98
N VAL A 98 6.52 0.08 12.35
CA VAL A 98 7.87 0.65 12.28
C VAL A 98 7.96 2.03 12.90
N ALA A 99 6.84 2.69 13.13
CA ALA A 99 6.74 3.95 13.85
C ALA A 99 5.31 4.16 14.34
N GLU A 100 5.15 4.99 15.37
CA GLU A 100 3.88 5.40 15.96
C GLU A 100 3.88 6.93 16.06
N TYR A 101 2.71 7.54 15.83
CA TYR A 101 2.55 8.98 15.81
C TYR A 101 1.24 9.39 16.49
N GLU A 102 1.29 10.50 17.23
CA GLU A 102 0.09 11.20 17.66
C GLU A 102 -0.55 11.93 16.47
N CYS A 103 -1.86 11.77 16.32
CA CYS A 103 -2.65 12.50 15.36
C CYS A 103 -2.95 13.91 15.87
N SER A 104 -3.06 14.87 14.94
CA SER A 104 -3.46 16.23 15.30
C SER A 104 -4.86 16.28 15.93
N GLU A 105 -5.16 17.33 16.70
CA GLU A 105 -6.51 17.55 17.25
C GLU A 105 -7.57 17.63 16.13
N TYR A 106 -7.19 18.19 14.97
CA TYR A 106 -8.06 18.23 13.79
C TYR A 106 -8.36 16.83 13.28
N THR A 107 -7.35 15.98 13.12
CA THR A 107 -7.51 14.58 12.71
C THR A 107 -8.39 13.83 13.70
N PHE A 108 -8.18 14.00 15.01
CA PHE A 108 -9.03 13.40 16.04
C PHE A 108 -10.49 13.85 15.91
N LYS A 109 -10.76 15.13 15.69
CA LYS A 109 -12.12 15.65 15.48
C LYS A 109 -12.75 15.14 14.19
N LEU A 110 -11.96 14.95 13.13
CA LEU A 110 -12.45 14.54 11.82
C LEU A 110 -12.77 13.05 11.74
N ILE A 111 -11.87 12.20 12.26
CA ILE A 111 -11.96 10.74 12.08
C ILE A 111 -11.95 9.94 13.39
N GLY A 112 -11.82 10.57 14.56
CA GLY A 112 -11.95 9.92 15.87
C GLY A 112 -10.68 9.22 16.38
N TYR A 113 -9.57 9.24 15.62
CA TYR A 113 -8.32 8.55 15.98
C TYR A 113 -7.29 9.53 16.55
N LYS A 114 -6.75 9.21 17.72
CA LYS A 114 -5.73 10.02 18.42
C LYS A 114 -4.29 9.63 18.08
N GLU A 115 -4.11 8.41 17.62
CA GLU A 115 -2.81 7.84 17.32
C GLU A 115 -2.91 7.08 16.00
N THR A 116 -1.78 6.93 15.32
CA THR A 116 -1.67 6.09 14.14
C THR A 116 -0.30 5.44 14.12
N GLU A 117 -0.23 4.28 13.48
CA GLU A 117 1.01 3.56 13.25
C GLU A 117 1.38 3.61 11.77
N VAL A 118 2.68 3.65 11.51
CA VAL A 118 3.22 3.35 10.19
C VAL A 118 3.57 1.87 10.17
N LEU A 119 2.88 1.15 9.32
CA LEU A 119 3.08 -0.27 9.06
C LEU A 119 3.99 -0.41 7.84
N LYS A 120 4.98 -1.31 7.92
CA LYS A 120 5.79 -1.72 6.78
C LYS A 120 5.37 -3.12 6.36
N PHE A 121 5.05 -3.32 5.08
CA PHE A 121 4.90 -4.67 4.56
C PHE A 121 6.23 -5.41 4.64
N GLN A 122 6.16 -6.69 4.95
CA GLN A 122 7.28 -7.59 4.94
C GLN A 122 6.91 -8.81 4.13
N HIS A 123 7.90 -9.34 3.41
CA HIS A 123 7.73 -10.58 2.68
C HIS A 123 7.22 -11.65 3.64
N TYR A 124 6.06 -12.19 3.31
CA TYR A 124 5.37 -13.19 4.11
C TYR A 124 5.07 -14.36 3.19
N VAL A 125 5.75 -15.48 3.45
CA VAL A 125 5.43 -16.75 2.80
C VAL A 125 4.33 -17.38 3.62
N THR A 126 3.13 -17.55 3.06
CA THR A 126 2.09 -18.30 3.75
C THR A 126 2.51 -19.77 3.86
N LYS A 127 1.94 -20.53 4.80
CA LYS A 127 2.17 -21.99 4.84
C LYS A 127 1.76 -22.69 3.54
N GLU A 128 0.75 -22.15 2.87
CA GLU A 128 0.30 -22.64 1.57
C GLU A 128 1.33 -22.32 0.48
N ASP A 129 1.91 -21.12 0.47
CA ASP A 129 3.02 -20.77 -0.43
C ASP A 129 4.27 -21.61 -0.17
N GLU A 130 4.57 -21.93 1.09
CA GLU A 130 5.66 -22.85 1.44
C GLU A 130 5.40 -24.26 0.87
N ILE A 131 4.16 -24.75 0.93
CA ILE A 131 3.76 -26.03 0.36
C ILE A 131 3.84 -25.98 -1.16
N VAL A 132 3.28 -24.94 -1.79
CA VAL A 132 3.33 -24.76 -3.24
C VAL A 132 4.76 -24.68 -3.74
N GLU A 133 5.62 -23.88 -3.11
CA GLU A 133 7.03 -23.76 -3.50
C GLU A 133 7.79 -25.08 -3.28
N LYS A 134 7.56 -25.76 -2.14
CA LYS A 134 8.15 -27.07 -1.84
C LYS A 134 7.79 -28.13 -2.87
N TYR A 135 6.57 -28.08 -3.42
CA TYR A 135 6.07 -29.05 -4.38
C TYR A 135 5.96 -28.51 -5.81
N LYS A 136 6.51 -27.33 -6.14
CA LYS A 136 6.26 -26.68 -7.44
C LYS A 136 6.69 -27.52 -8.63
N TYR A 137 7.77 -28.28 -8.49
CA TYR A 137 8.24 -29.22 -9.52
C TYR A 137 7.27 -30.38 -9.72
N LEU A 138 6.68 -30.91 -8.64
CA LEU A 138 5.67 -31.96 -8.69
C LEU A 138 4.35 -31.47 -9.30
N ILE A 139 3.93 -30.24 -8.95
CA ILE A 139 2.70 -29.62 -9.46
C ILE A 139 2.82 -29.36 -10.97
N ASN A 140 3.98 -28.85 -11.43
CA ASN A 140 4.25 -28.61 -12.85
C ASN A 140 4.31 -29.92 -13.67
N ASP A 141 4.91 -30.98 -13.11
CA ASP A 141 4.97 -32.28 -13.79
C ASP A 141 3.60 -32.98 -13.88
N LEU A 142 2.68 -32.69 -12.97
CA LEU A 142 1.34 -33.30 -12.92
C LEU A 142 0.26 -32.50 -13.66
N ASN A 143 0.58 -31.33 -14.24
CA ASN A 143 -0.37 -30.46 -14.94
C ASN A 143 -1.63 -30.15 -14.10
N MET A 144 -1.52 -30.17 -12.77
CA MET A 144 -2.64 -29.88 -11.88
C MET A 144 -2.79 -28.37 -11.74
N SER A 145 -3.86 -27.81 -12.30
CA SER A 145 -4.28 -26.46 -11.94
C SER A 145 -4.76 -26.49 -10.48
N LEU A 146 -3.95 -25.97 -9.56
CA LEU A 146 -4.43 -25.67 -8.22
C LEU A 146 -5.39 -24.46 -8.35
N PHE A 147 -6.68 -24.73 -8.36
CA PHE A 147 -7.67 -23.67 -8.09
C PHE A 147 -7.68 -23.48 -6.58
N VAL A 148 -7.08 -22.38 -6.13
CA VAL A 148 -7.30 -21.78 -4.81
C VAL A 148 -7.85 -20.38 -5.05
#